data_AF-A0A137S965-F1
#
_entry.id   AF-A0A137S965-F1
#
_cell.length_a   1.000
_cell.length_b   1.000
_cell.length_c   1.000
_cell.angle_alpha   90.00
_cell.angle_beta   90.00
_cell.angle_gamma   90.00
#
_symmetry.space_group_name_H-M   'P 1'
#
loop_
_entity.id
_entity.type
_entity.pdbx_description
1 polymer ?
#
loop_
_entity_poly.entity_id
_entity_poly.type
_entity_poly.pdbx_seq_one_letter_code
_entity_poly.pdbx_strand_id
1 'polypeptide(L)'
;MCRIQHKNNIKGILEKQLITSEYAVKQPDGSSLTLKVYVGTPEPDGTDYRCKLEIPELSFCEYAYGVDALQSLCMVVQCLKYVFEPLVLKGWKFYYPQDLERELDILSAYFPPQLTAS
;
A
#
# COMPACT_ATOMS: atom_id res chain seq x y z
N MET A 1 16.37 -21.30 19.19
CA MET A 1 15.07 -21.76 19.74
C MET A 1 14.18 -20.52 19.90
N CYS A 2 13.39 -20.18 18.87
CA CYS A 2 12.60 -18.95 18.84
C CYS A 2 11.23 -19.20 19.48
N ARG A 3 10.90 -18.48 20.55
CA ARG A 3 9.60 -18.56 21.22
C ARG A 3 8.59 -17.68 20.49
N ILE A 4 7.67 -18.30 19.76
CA ILE A 4 6.48 -17.64 19.23
C ILE A 4 5.50 -17.47 20.41
N GLN A 5 5.24 -16.22 20.81
CA GLN A 5 4.12 -15.93 21.71
C GLN A 5 2.86 -15.68 20.88
N HIS A 6 1.97 -16.67 20.85
CA HIS A 6 0.57 -16.43 20.53
C HIS A 6 -0.09 -15.69 21.69
N LYS A 7 -0.43 -14.42 21.48
CA LYS A 7 -1.48 -13.74 22.22
C LYS A 7 -2.41 -13.04 21.24
N ASN A 8 -3.60 -13.60 21.10
CA ASN A 8 -4.77 -12.92 20.57
C ASN A 8 -4.95 -11.59 21.31
N ASN A 9 -4.78 -10.47 20.60
CA ASN A 9 -5.18 -9.17 21.10
C ASN A 9 -5.66 -8.28 19.94
N ILE A 10 -6.91 -8.51 19.50
CA ILE A 10 -7.62 -7.72 18.48
C ILE A 10 -8.05 -6.34 19.06
N LYS A 11 -7.33 -5.81 20.05
CA LYS A 11 -7.60 -4.51 20.67
C LYS A 11 -6.37 -3.61 20.82
N GLY A 12 -5.24 -3.96 20.19
CA GLY A 12 -4.01 -3.17 20.19
C GLY A 12 -3.57 -2.60 18.83
N ILE A 13 -4.22 -2.97 17.73
CA ILE A 13 -3.81 -2.56 16.36
C ILE A 13 -4.64 -1.35 15.92
N LEU A 14 -4.53 -0.27 16.69
CA LEU A 14 -4.92 1.09 16.29
C LEU A 14 -3.69 1.98 16.42
N GLU A 15 -2.52 1.45 16.04
CA GLU A 15 -1.31 2.26 15.84
C GLU A 15 -1.58 3.19 14.66
N LYS A 16 -2.09 4.39 14.96
CA LYS A 16 -2.21 5.58 14.10
C LYS A 16 -2.24 5.29 12.59
N GLN A 17 -3.25 4.59 12.09
CA GLN A 17 -3.46 4.43 10.64
C GLN A 17 -4.13 5.68 10.08
N LEU A 18 -3.55 6.26 9.04
CA LEU A 18 -4.07 7.44 8.35
C LEU A 18 -4.98 7.04 7.19
N ILE A 19 -4.58 6.03 6.41
CA ILE A 19 -5.32 5.56 5.22
C ILE A 19 -5.45 4.05 5.29
N THR A 20 -6.62 3.56 4.91
CA THR A 20 -6.85 2.15 4.56
C THR A 20 -7.55 2.10 3.22
N SER A 21 -7.03 1.31 2.29
CA SER A 21 -7.71 0.98 1.05
C SER A 21 -7.70 -0.52 0.79
N GLU A 22 -8.70 -0.99 0.05
CA GLU A 22 -8.93 -2.39 -0.24
C GLU A 22 -9.17 -2.57 -1.74
N TYR A 23 -8.56 -3.60 -2.31
CA TYR A 23 -8.66 -3.93 -3.73
C TYR A 23 -8.94 -5.41 -3.91
N ALA A 24 -9.90 -5.74 -4.76
CA ALA A 24 -10.03 -7.10 -5.27
C ALA A 24 -9.01 -7.29 -6.39
N VAL A 25 -8.26 -8.38 -6.35
CA VAL A 25 -7.14 -8.61 -7.25
C VAL A 25 -7.25 -9.99 -7.89
N LYS A 26 -7.12 -10.04 -9.21
CA LYS A 26 -7.03 -11.28 -9.98
C LYS A 26 -5.58 -11.49 -10.40
N GLN A 27 -5.03 -12.64 -10.04
CA GLN A 27 -3.70 -13.06 -10.43
C GLN A 27 -3.71 -13.64 -11.86
N PRO A 28 -2.55 -13.74 -12.53
CA PRO A 28 -2.44 -14.27 -13.88
C PRO A 28 -2.86 -15.74 -14.01
N ASP A 29 -2.80 -16.50 -12.92
CA ASP A 29 -3.24 -17.89 -12.84
C ASP A 29 -4.77 -18.03 -12.69
N GLY A 30 -5.49 -16.91 -12.63
CA GLY A 30 -6.94 -16.85 -12.46
C GLY A 30 -7.40 -16.88 -11.00
N SER A 31 -6.51 -17.07 -10.04
CA SER A 31 -6.86 -16.98 -8.62
C SER A 31 -7.15 -15.52 -8.23
N SER A 32 -7.90 -15.35 -7.14
CA SER A 32 -8.30 -14.03 -6.65
C SER A 32 -8.00 -13.88 -5.18
N LEU A 33 -7.59 -12.69 -4.79
CA LEU A 33 -7.39 -12.31 -3.40
C LEU A 33 -7.82 -10.86 -3.17
N THR A 34 -7.97 -10.49 -1.92
CA THR A 34 -8.23 -9.10 -1.52
C THR A 34 -6.96 -8.51 -0.95
N LEU A 35 -6.40 -7.48 -1.59
CA LEU A 35 -5.27 -6.72 -1.07
C LEU A 35 -5.76 -5.60 -0.16
N LYS A 36 -5.11 -5.44 0.99
CA LYS A 36 -5.32 -4.30 1.88
C LYS A 36 -4.05 -3.48 1.97
N VAL A 37 -4.20 -2.18 1.75
CA VAL A 37 -3.12 -1.20 1.85
C VAL A 37 -3.36 -0.37 3.09
N TYR A 38 -2.38 -0.35 3.98
CA TYR A 38 -2.39 0.48 5.19
C TYR A 38 -1.29 1.51 5.11
N VAL A 39 -1.64 2.78 5.33
CA VAL A 39 -0.69 3.87 5.48
C VAL A 39 -0.80 4.41 6.90
N GLY A 40 0.32 4.39 7.63
CA GLY A 40 0.44 4.97 8.96
C GLY A 40 0.36 6.49 8.93
N THR A 41 0.13 7.08 10.10
CA THR A 41 0.30 8.52 10.30
C THR A 41 1.79 8.81 10.33
N PRO A 42 2.28 9.85 9.63
CA PRO A 42 3.66 10.28 9.73
C PRO A 42 4.08 10.50 11.17
N GLU A 43 5.27 10.03 11.50
CA GLU A 43 5.85 10.18 12.83
C GLU A 43 7.30 10.68 12.72
N PRO A 44 7.75 11.51 13.68
CA PRO A 44 9.15 11.93 13.74
C PRO A 44 10.08 10.72 13.92
N ASP A 45 11.20 10.73 13.19
CA ASP A 45 12.31 9.78 13.34
C ASP A 45 13.64 10.54 13.26
N GLY A 46 14.19 10.90 14.42
CA GLY A 46 15.36 11.76 14.51
C GLY A 46 15.07 13.19 14.04
N THR A 47 15.81 13.65 13.01
CA THR A 47 15.59 14.96 12.36
C THR A 47 14.56 14.92 11.24
N ASP A 48 14.17 13.71 10.83
CA ASP A 48 13.29 13.46 9.69
C ASP A 48 11.93 12.95 10.18
N TYR A 49 11.07 12.62 9.23
CA TYR A 49 9.80 11.93 9.44
C TYR A 49 9.79 10.62 8.66
N ARG A 50 9.06 9.65 9.20
CA ARG A 50 8.76 8.41 8.50
C ARG A 50 7.27 8.13 8.48
N CYS A 51 6.84 7.42 7.46
CA CYS A 51 5.48 6.96 7.28
C CYS A 51 5.48 5.48 6.93
N LYS A 52 4.73 4.68 7.70
CA LYS A 52 4.67 3.22 7.51
C LYS A 52 3.72 2.86 6.38
N LEU A 53 4.13 1.95 5.49
CA LEU A 53 3.29 1.33 4.47
C LEU A 53 3.27 -0.18 4.66
N GLU A 54 2.08 -0.76 4.79
CA GLU A 54 1.89 -2.20 4.92
C GLU A 54 0.90 -2.73 3.88
N ILE A 55 1.27 -3.86 3.27
CA ILE A 55 0.40 -4.67 2.40
C ILE A 55 0.58 -6.14 2.82
N PRO A 56 -0.19 -6.61 3.82
CA PRO A 56 0.05 -7.91 4.47
C PRO A 56 0.01 -9.08 3.50
N GLU A 57 -0.90 -9.06 2.53
CA GLU A 57 -1.07 -10.14 1.55
C GLU A 57 0.12 -10.29 0.60
N LEU A 58 0.98 -9.26 0.51
CA LEU A 58 2.24 -9.29 -0.24
C LEU A 58 3.46 -9.46 0.68
N SER A 59 3.25 -9.61 1.99
CA SER A 59 4.31 -9.58 3.01
C SER A 59 5.20 -8.32 2.92
N PHE A 60 4.60 -7.19 2.52
CA PHE A 60 5.30 -5.91 2.38
C PHE A 60 5.03 -5.03 3.60
N CYS A 61 6.10 -4.55 4.24
CA CYS A 61 6.03 -3.64 5.39
C CYS A 61 7.29 -2.78 5.40
N GLU A 62 7.20 -1.54 4.94
CA GLU A 62 8.34 -0.63 4.80
C GLU A 62 8.01 0.75 5.35
N TYR A 63 9.06 1.52 5.64
CA TYR A 63 8.94 2.93 6.01
C TYR A 63 9.41 3.83 4.86
N ALA A 64 8.58 4.82 4.53
CA ALA A 64 8.91 5.91 3.63
C ALA A 64 9.40 7.12 4.44
N TYR A 65 10.57 7.67 4.10
CA TYR A 65 11.19 8.76 4.85
C TYR A 65 11.09 10.09 4.10
N GLY A 66 10.99 11.19 4.84
CA GLY A 66 11.03 12.54 4.31
C GLY A 66 11.47 13.54 5.38
N VAL A 67 11.94 14.72 4.98
CA VAL A 67 12.38 15.79 5.88
C VAL A 67 11.24 16.35 6.74
N ASP A 68 9.99 16.14 6.31
CA ASP A 68 8.79 16.49 7.06
C ASP A 68 7.67 15.44 6.86
N ALA A 69 6.58 15.59 7.63
CA ALA A 69 5.43 14.71 7.60
C ALA A 69 4.80 14.61 6.20
N LEU A 70 4.69 15.72 5.47
CA LEU A 70 4.08 15.75 4.14
C LEU A 70 4.95 15.00 3.13
N GLN A 71 6.27 15.25 3.14
CA GLN A 71 7.19 14.58 2.24
C GLN A 71 7.20 13.07 2.51
N SER A 72 7.18 12.63 3.77
CA SER A 72 7.10 11.20 4.11
C SER A 72 5.84 10.54 3.55
N LEU A 73 4.69 11.24 3.53
CA LEU A 73 3.46 10.77 2.86
C LEU A 73 3.59 10.72 1.35
N CYS A 74 4.17 11.74 0.72
CA CYS A 74 4.41 11.73 -0.71
C CYS A 74 5.31 10.55 -1.12
N MET A 75 6.28 10.18 -0.28
CA MET A 75 7.15 9.04 -0.52
C MET A 75 6.44 7.70 -0.41
N VAL A 76 5.36 7.58 0.37
CA VAL A 76 4.49 6.38 0.37
C VAL A 76 3.92 6.11 -1.01
N VAL A 77 3.52 7.16 -1.74
CA VAL A 77 2.99 7.00 -3.11
C VAL A 77 4.04 6.36 -4.01
N GLN A 78 5.30 6.80 -3.94
CA GLN A 78 6.42 6.18 -4.66
C GLN A 78 6.63 4.71 -4.27
N CYS A 79 6.54 4.37 -2.97
CA CYS A 79 6.60 2.98 -2.51
C CYS A 79 5.45 2.14 -3.09
N LEU A 80 4.22 2.66 -3.14
CA LEU A 80 3.09 1.99 -3.76
C LEU A 80 3.33 1.69 -5.24
N LYS A 81 3.96 2.63 -5.98
CA LYS A 81 4.38 2.37 -7.36
C LYS A 81 5.31 1.17 -7.45
N TYR A 82 6.36 1.19 -6.63
CA TYR A 82 7.37 0.14 -6.61
C TYR A 82 6.76 -1.23 -6.32
N VAL A 83 5.70 -1.29 -5.50
CA VAL A 83 4.98 -2.52 -5.21
C VAL A 83 4.04 -2.93 -6.35
N PHE A 84 3.24 -2.00 -6.90
CA PHE A 84 2.18 -2.33 -7.85
C PHE A 84 2.65 -2.47 -9.29
N GLU A 85 3.64 -1.70 -9.73
CA GLU A 85 4.13 -1.74 -11.11
C GLU A 85 4.61 -3.15 -11.52
N PRO A 86 5.41 -3.88 -10.71
CA PRO A 86 5.78 -5.26 -11.02
C PRO A 86 4.59 -6.23 -11.06
N LEU A 87 3.53 -6.00 -10.29
CA LEU A 87 2.33 -6.85 -10.30
C LEU A 87 1.53 -6.65 -11.58
N VAL A 88 1.32 -5.39 -11.97
CA VAL A 88 0.67 -5.03 -13.24
C VAL A 88 1.45 -5.61 -14.41
N LEU A 89 2.79 -5.48 -14.42
CA LEU A 89 3.64 -6.07 -15.47
C LEU A 89 3.57 -7.60 -15.53
N LYS A 90 3.31 -8.27 -14.39
CA LYS A 90 3.08 -9.71 -14.34
C LYS A 90 1.67 -10.11 -14.81
N GLY A 91 0.78 -9.16 -15.10
CA GLY A 91 -0.59 -9.41 -15.53
C GLY A 91 -1.61 -9.47 -14.39
N TRP A 92 -1.27 -8.97 -13.20
CA TRP A 92 -2.25 -8.83 -12.12
C TRP A 92 -3.24 -7.73 -12.47
N LYS A 93 -4.51 -7.97 -12.16
CA LYS A 93 -5.61 -7.05 -12.43
C LYS A 93 -6.26 -6.61 -11.13
N PHE A 94 -6.55 -5.32 -11.03
CA PHE A 94 -7.06 -4.69 -9.82
C PHE A 94 -8.49 -4.19 -10.05
N TYR A 95 -9.31 -4.24 -9.01
CA TYR A 95 -10.72 -3.86 -9.02
C TYR A 95 -11.09 -3.23 -7.69
N TYR A 96 -12.12 -2.40 -7.70
CA TYR A 96 -12.79 -2.02 -6.45
C TYR A 96 -13.59 -3.22 -5.93
N PRO A 97 -13.60 -3.50 -4.61
CA PRO A 97 -14.35 -4.64 -4.08
C PRO A 97 -15.85 -4.62 -4.41
N GLN A 98 -16.41 -3.43 -4.68
CA GLN A 98 -17.82 -3.22 -5.01
C GLN A 98 -18.10 -3.26 -6.53
N ASP A 99 -17.07 -3.27 -7.38
CA ASP A 99 -17.18 -3.28 -8.84
C ASP A 99 -16.05 -4.14 -9.44
N LEU A 100 -16.36 -5.41 -9.69
CA LEU A 100 -15.45 -6.39 -10.29
C LEU A 100 -15.54 -6.44 -11.83
N GLU A 101 -16.45 -5.64 -12.41
CA GLU A 101 -16.64 -5.59 -13.87
C GLU A 101 -15.66 -4.59 -14.51
N ARG A 102 -15.31 -3.54 -13.78
CA ARG A 102 -14.41 -2.48 -14.26
C ARG A 102 -13.02 -2.62 -13.67
N GLU A 103 -12.08 -3.01 -14.51
CA GLU A 103 -10.66 -3.05 -14.16
C GLU A 103 -10.17 -1.64 -13.80
N LEU A 104 -9.52 -1.53 -12.65
CA LEU A 104 -8.90 -0.31 -12.15
C LEU A 104 -7.48 -0.21 -12.68
N ASP A 105 -7.17 0.86 -13.40
CA ASP A 105 -5.78 1.26 -13.64
C ASP A 105 -5.19 1.81 -12.33
N ILE A 106 -4.66 0.89 -11.53
CA ILE A 106 -4.14 1.19 -10.19
C ILE A 106 -2.96 2.16 -10.25
N LEU A 107 -2.16 2.15 -11.31
CA LEU A 107 -1.00 3.04 -11.43
C LEU A 107 -1.45 4.46 -11.73
N SER A 108 -2.38 4.65 -12.67
CA SER A 108 -2.95 5.97 -12.96
C SER A 108 -3.74 6.56 -11.79
N ALA A 109 -4.29 5.72 -10.90
CA ALA A 109 -4.98 6.17 -9.69
C ALA A 109 -4.04 6.86 -8.68
N TYR A 110 -2.77 6.44 -8.61
CA TYR A 110 -1.76 7.04 -7.72
C TYR A 110 -0.83 8.03 -8.44
N PHE A 111 -0.68 7.88 -9.76
CA PHE A 111 0.21 8.65 -10.61
C PHE A 111 -0.55 9.18 -11.80
N PRO A 112 -1.26 10.32 -11.65
CA PRO A 112 -1.95 10.92 -12.78
C PRO A 112 -0.95 11.15 -13.92
N PRO A 113 -1.33 10.86 -15.17
CA PRO A 113 -0.44 11.05 -16.31
C PRO A 113 0.06 12.50 -16.34
N GLN A 114 1.34 12.67 -16.61
CA GLN A 114 1.89 14.00 -16.85
C GLN A 114 1.16 14.57 -18.05
N LEU A 115 0.45 15.69 -17.85
CA LEU A 115 -0.09 16.47 -18.95
C LEU A 115 1.10 16.92 -19.80
N THR A 116 1.36 16.20 -20.89
CA THR A 116 2.27 16.67 -21.92
C THR A 116 1.62 17.90 -22.53
N ALA A 117 2.12 19.08 -22.18
CA ALA A 117 1.76 20.31 -22.88
C ALA A 117 2.18 20.14 -24.35
N SER A 118 1.19 19.91 -25.21
CA SER A 118 1.30 19.91 -26.67
C SER A 118 1.46 21.33 -27.20
#